data_AF-Q7MRJ7-F1
#
_entry.id   AF-Q7MRJ7-F1
#
_cell.length_a   1.000
_cell.length_b   1.000
_cell.length_c   1.000
_cell.angle_alpha   90.00
_cell.angle_beta   90.00
_cell.angle_gamma   90.00
#
_symmetry.space_group_name_H-M   'P 1'
#
loop_
_entity.id
_entity.type
_entity.pdbx_description
1 polymer ?
#
loop_
_entity_poly.entity_id
_entity_poly.type
_entity_poly.pdbx_seq_one_letter_code
_entity_poly.pdbx_strand_id
1 'polypeptide(L)'
;MRTLLIGMIWVYQKVISPLKRPTCRYYPSCSEYALWLFSYSNFWYALLFSLRRILRCNSLFEGGIDYPIISKRITPIFGSPRLIKVWLVPLCPQKDWSAKGKFYLIKSMKVVQC
;
A
#
# COMPACT_ATOMS: atom_id res chain seq x y z
N MET A 1 9.87 0.70 -15.93
CA MET A 1 8.76 1.63 -15.64
C MET A 1 8.38 1.65 -14.16
N ARG A 2 8.05 0.51 -13.53
CA ARG A 2 7.69 0.45 -12.10
C ARG A 2 8.73 1.12 -11.18
N THR A 3 10.02 0.84 -11.38
CA THR A 3 11.12 1.41 -10.61
C THR A 3 11.22 2.92 -10.73
N LEU A 4 10.96 3.48 -11.92
CA LEU A 4 10.99 4.92 -12.17
C LEU A 4 9.92 5.66 -11.34
N LEU A 5 8.66 5.20 -11.38
CA LEU A 5 7.59 5.82 -10.59
C LEU A 5 7.82 5.67 -9.08
N ILE A 6 8.27 4.50 -8.62
CA ILE A 6 8.62 4.31 -7.21
C ILE A 6 9.73 5.28 -6.80
N GLY A 7 10.75 5.47 -7.65
CA GLY A 7 11.81 6.45 -7.45
C GLY A 7 11.28 7.87 -7.33
N MET A 8 10.38 8.29 -8.23
CA MET A 8 9.74 9.61 -8.18
C MET A 8 8.92 9.80 -6.89
N ILE A 9 8.13 8.80 -6.48
CA ILE A 9 7.36 8.84 -5.23
C ILE A 9 8.30 8.95 -4.03
N TRP A 10 9.42 8.22 -4.04
CA TRP A 10 10.41 8.26 -2.97
C TRP A 10 11.10 9.63 -2.87
N VAL A 11 11.51 10.21 -4.01
CA VAL A 11 12.05 11.57 -4.06
C VAL A 11 11.02 12.58 -3.54
N TYR A 12 9.75 12.46 -3.96
CA TYR A 12 8.67 13.30 -3.45
C TYR A 12 8.50 13.17 -1.92
N GLN A 13 8.49 11.94 -1.39
CA GLN A 13 8.38 11.67 0.04
C GLN A 13 9.57 12.21 0.85
N LYS A 14 10.77 12.28 0.26
CA LYS A 14 11.98 12.73 0.95
C LYS A 14 12.25 14.22 0.82
N VAL A 15 11.88 14.83 -0.30
CA VAL A 15 12.20 16.23 -0.60
C VAL A 15 11.00 17.15 -0.35
N ILE A 16 9.79 16.75 -0.75
CA ILE A 16 8.61 17.64 -0.72
C ILE A 16 7.76 17.37 0.54
N SER A 17 7.62 16.12 0.94
CA SER A 17 6.78 15.77 2.09
C SER A 17 7.25 16.37 3.42
N PRO A 18 8.55 16.49 3.74
CA PRO A 18 8.98 17.12 4.98
C PRO A 18 8.71 18.63 5.03
N LEU A 19 8.63 19.27 3.87
CA LEU A 19 8.35 20.71 3.75
C LEU A 19 6.85 21.02 3.86
N LYS A 20 5.97 20.03 3.66
CA LYS A 20 4.52 20.21 3.70
C LYS A 20 3.96 19.68 5.01
N ARG A 21 2.98 20.40 5.58
CA ARG A 21 2.17 19.86 6.68
C ARG A 21 1.43 18.59 6.21
N PRO A 22 1.16 17.62 7.10
CA PRO A 22 0.37 16.45 6.75
C PRO A 22 -1.06 16.86 6.40
N THR A 23 -1.36 17.03 5.12
CA THR A 23 -2.68 17.45 4.60
C THR A 23 -3.51 16.30 4.04
N CYS A 24 -2.96 15.09 4.00
CA CYS A 24 -3.66 13.95 3.43
C CYS A 24 -4.78 13.50 4.37
N ARG A 25 -6.01 13.41 3.83
CA ARG A 25 -7.20 12.96 4.56
C ARG A 25 -7.32 11.45 4.73
N TYR A 26 -6.53 10.68 4.00
CA TYR A 26 -6.54 9.23 4.06
C TYR A 26 -5.34 8.68 4.81
N TYR A 27 -5.54 7.58 5.54
CA TYR A 27 -4.47 6.75 6.08
C TYR A 27 -4.42 5.39 5.37
N PRO A 28 -3.25 4.90 4.93
CA PRO A 28 -1.97 5.61 4.84
C PRO A 28 -2.04 6.82 3.88
N SER A 29 -1.04 7.70 3.90
CA SER A 29 -1.05 8.87 3.00
C SER A 29 -1.16 8.47 1.53
N CYS A 30 -1.69 9.35 0.66
CA CYS A 30 -1.84 9.05 -0.78
C CYS A 30 -0.51 8.64 -1.45
N SER A 31 0.62 9.23 -1.04
CA SER A 31 1.94 8.86 -1.56
C SER A 31 2.38 7.48 -1.08
N GLU A 32 2.18 7.14 0.19
CA GLU A 32 2.51 5.81 0.74
C GLU A 32 1.57 4.72 0.17
N TYR A 33 0.27 5.03 0.02
CA TYR A 33 -0.70 4.17 -0.66
C TYR A 33 -0.26 3.86 -2.10
N ALA A 34 0.15 4.88 -2.85
CA ALA A 34 0.68 4.70 -4.20
C ALA A 34 1.93 3.83 -4.19
N LEU A 35 2.88 4.08 -3.28
CA LEU A 35 4.09 3.28 -3.13
C LEU A 35 3.77 1.80 -2.88
N TRP A 36 2.78 1.50 -2.03
CA TRP A 36 2.34 0.12 -1.76
C TRP A 36 1.72 -0.51 -3.01
N LEU A 37 0.78 0.16 -3.68
CA LEU A 37 0.17 -0.37 -4.90
C LEU A 37 1.19 -0.64 -6.00
N PHE A 38 2.07 0.33 -6.29
CA PHE A 38 3.14 0.14 -7.28
C PHE A 38 4.14 -0.92 -6.85
N SER A 39 4.27 -1.23 -5.55
CA SER A 39 5.18 -2.26 -5.06
C SER A 39 4.65 -3.69 -5.16
N TYR A 40 3.33 -3.88 -5.15
CA TYR A 40 2.76 -5.23 -5.05
C TYR A 40 1.75 -5.57 -6.16
N SER A 41 1.25 -4.58 -6.90
CA SER A 41 0.27 -4.76 -7.99
C SER A 41 0.84 -4.41 -9.38
N ASN A 42 0.02 -4.59 -10.41
CA ASN A 42 0.34 -4.22 -11.79
C ASN A 42 0.39 -2.70 -11.95
N PHE A 43 1.23 -2.20 -12.86
CA PHE A 43 1.45 -0.77 -13.08
C PHE A 43 0.17 0.02 -13.36
N TRP A 44 -0.64 -0.43 -14.33
CA TRP A 44 -1.88 0.28 -14.72
C TRP A 44 -2.93 0.27 -13.61
N TYR A 45 -3.08 -0.86 -12.91
CA TYR A 45 -3.95 -0.95 -11.73
C TYR A 45 -3.48 0.01 -10.64
N ALA A 46 -2.18 -0.01 -10.32
CA ALA A 46 -1.61 0.88 -9.32
C ALA A 46 -1.80 2.35 -9.69
N LEU A 47 -1.58 2.73 -10.95
CA LEU A 47 -1.75 4.09 -11.44
C LEU A 47 -3.20 4.56 -11.30
N LEU A 48 -4.16 3.80 -11.82
CA LEU A 48 -5.58 4.18 -11.79
C LEU A 48 -6.11 4.31 -10.36
N PHE A 49 -5.82 3.35 -9.48
CA PHE A 49 -6.30 3.38 -8.10
C PHE A 49 -5.62 4.48 -7.26
N SER A 50 -4.33 4.74 -7.49
CA SER A 50 -3.62 5.84 -6.85
C SER A 50 -4.17 7.20 -7.27
N LEU A 51 -4.36 7.42 -8.58
CA LEU A 51 -4.94 8.66 -9.10
C LEU A 51 -6.36 8.88 -8.59
N ARG A 52 -7.21 7.84 -8.62
CA ARG A 52 -8.57 7.89 -8.09
C ARG A 52 -8.60 8.25 -6.60
N ARG A 53 -7.61 7.81 -5.81
CA ARG A 53 -7.51 8.21 -4.39
C ARG A 53 -7.03 9.66 -4.25
N ILE A 54 -6.06 10.10 -5.03
CA ILE A 54 -5.58 11.50 -5.02
C ILE A 54 -6.70 12.47 -5.37
N LEU A 55 -7.49 12.16 -6.41
CA LEU A 55 -8.64 12.99 -6.81
C LEU A 55 -9.70 13.11 -5.71
N ARG A 56 -9.89 12.06 -4.90
CA ARG A 56 -10.80 12.07 -3.74
C ARG A 56 -10.17 12.68 -2.48
N CYS A 57 -8.86 12.95 -2.47
CA CYS A 57 -8.16 13.51 -1.32
C CYS A 57 -8.34 15.04 -1.25
N ASN A 58 -9.59 15.49 -1.09
CA ASN A 58 -9.96 16.90 -1.02
C ASN A 58 -11.11 17.14 -0.02
N SER A 59 -11.57 18.39 0.11
CA SER A 59 -12.56 18.80 1.11
C SER A 59 -13.92 18.12 1.02
N LEU A 60 -14.28 17.63 -0.17
CA LEU A 60 -15.59 17.07 -0.51
C LEU A 60 -15.78 15.63 -0.02
N PHE A 61 -14.72 14.99 0.48
CA PHE A 61 -14.76 13.62 0.98
C PHE A 61 -14.26 13.55 2.42
N GLU A 62 -14.92 12.75 3.26
CA GLU A 62 -14.62 12.61 4.69
C GLU A 62 -13.20 12.11 4.96
N GLY A 63 -12.61 11.36 4.03
CA GLY A 63 -11.30 10.73 4.22
C GLY A 63 -11.42 9.43 5.02
N GLY A 64 -10.37 9.04 5.74
CA GLY A 64 -10.37 7.89 6.64
C GLY A 64 -9.32 6.82 6.35
N ILE A 65 -9.44 5.67 7.00
CA ILE A 65 -8.52 4.53 6.85
C ILE A 65 -8.92 3.73 5.60
N ASP A 66 -8.06 3.73 4.59
CA ASP A 66 -8.27 3.02 3.33
C ASP A 66 -6.95 2.33 2.94
N TYR A 67 -6.84 1.03 3.18
CA TYR A 67 -5.66 0.24 2.83
C TYR A 67 -5.73 -0.26 1.39
N PRO A 68 -4.59 -0.32 0.66
CA PRO A 68 -4.60 -0.80 -0.71
C PRO A 68 -4.93 -2.29 -0.76
N ILE A 69 -5.81 -2.63 -1.69
CA ILE A 69 -6.22 -4.01 -1.96
C ILE A 69 -5.38 -4.53 -3.13
N ILE A 70 -4.77 -5.70 -2.96
CA ILE A 70 -4.03 -6.39 -4.01
C ILE A 70 -4.63 -7.77 -4.26
N SER A 71 -4.50 -8.26 -5.49
CA SER A 71 -4.84 -9.65 -5.81
C SER A 71 -3.56 -10.47 -5.98
N LYS A 72 -3.40 -11.52 -5.18
CA LYS A 72 -2.25 -12.42 -5.21
C LYS A 72 -2.69 -13.87 -5.00
N ARG A 73 -1.86 -14.81 -5.46
CA ARG A 73 -1.91 -16.20 -5.01
C ARG A 73 -0.93 -16.32 -3.85
N ILE A 74 -1.35 -16.93 -2.75
CA ILE A 74 -0.46 -17.20 -1.61
C ILE A 74 0.11 -18.60 -1.79
N THR A 75 1.41 -18.74 -1.63
CA THR A 75 2.06 -20.05 -1.47
C THR A 75 2.54 -20.13 -0.03
N PRO A 76 2.17 -21.16 0.75
CA PRO A 76 2.72 -21.33 2.08
C PRO A 76 4.23 -21.55 1.96
N ILE A 77 5.01 -20.79 2.74
CA ILE A 77 6.46 -20.95 2.83
C ILE A 77 6.75 -21.49 4.22
N PHE A 78 7.29 -22.72 4.28
CA PHE A 78 7.82 -23.31 5.51
C PHE A 78 9.33 -23.09 5.50
N GLY A 79 9.85 -22.38 6.50
CA GLY A 79 11.27 -22.05 6.58
C GLY A 79 11.61 -21.34 7.88
N SER A 80 12.86 -20.89 8.00
CA SER A 80 13.30 -20.10 9.15
C SER A 80 12.46 -18.82 9.31
N PRO A 81 12.21 -18.36 10.55
CA PRO A 81 11.46 -17.13 10.78
C PRO A 81 12.17 -15.97 10.08
N ARG A 82 11.44 -15.27 9.21
CA ARG A 82 11.91 -14.06 8.52
C ARG A 82 11.28 -12.83 9.15
N LEU A 83 11.99 -11.70 9.10
CA LEU A 83 11.40 -10.41 9.47
C LEU A 83 10.19 -10.12 8.56
N ILE A 84 9.01 -10.03 9.16
CA ILE A 84 7.76 -9.76 8.45
C ILE A 84 7.73 -8.27 8.10
N LYS A 85 7.80 -7.95 6.81
CA LYS A 85 7.76 -6.55 6.32
C LYS A 85 6.33 -6.04 6.08
N VAL A 86 5.44 -6.95 5.68
CA VAL A 86 4.07 -6.64 5.28
C VAL A 86 3.16 -7.81 5.68
N TRP A 87 1.97 -7.46 6.15
CA TRP A 87 0.86 -8.35 6.42
C TRP A 87 -0.13 -8.32 5.25
N LEU A 88 -0.58 -9.50 4.85
CA LEU A 88 -1.63 -9.69 3.84
C LEU A 88 -2.88 -10.19 4.56
N VAL A 89 -3.89 -9.33 4.72
CA VAL A 89 -5.13 -9.69 5.40
C VAL A 89 -6.19 -10.03 4.35
N PRO A 90 -6.73 -11.27 4.32
CA PRO A 90 -7.73 -11.66 3.33
C PRO A 90 -9.02 -10.87 3.52
N LEU A 91 -9.60 -10.37 2.42
CA LEU A 91 -10.89 -9.67 2.44
C LEU A 91 -12.08 -10.61 2.71
N CYS A 92 -11.92 -11.89 2.38
CA CYS A 92 -12.94 -12.92 2.52
C CYS A 92 -12.27 -14.21 3.00
N PRO A 93 -12.91 -15.00 3.88
CA PRO A 93 -12.40 -16.32 4.27
C PRO A 93 -12.05 -17.16 3.05
N GLN A 94 -10.81 -17.65 2.99
CA GLN A 94 -10.28 -18.35 1.82
C GLN A 94 -10.42 -19.86 2.01
N LYS A 95 -11.17 -20.53 1.12
CA LYS A 95 -11.35 -21.99 1.12
C LYS A 95 -10.13 -22.74 0.56
N ASP A 96 -9.47 -22.16 -0.43
CA ASP A 96 -8.23 -22.68 -1.02
C ASP A 96 -7.19 -21.56 -1.08
N TRP A 97 -6.12 -21.69 -0.29
CA TRP A 97 -5.03 -20.71 -0.22
C TRP A 97 -4.18 -20.65 -1.50
N SER A 98 -4.25 -21.69 -2.33
CA SER A 98 -3.65 -21.71 -3.67
C SER A 98 -4.46 -20.94 -4.71
N ALA A 99 -5.71 -20.58 -4.40
CA ALA A 99 -6.52 -19.75 -5.27
C ALA A 99 -6.08 -18.27 -5.24
N LYS A 100 -6.44 -17.52 -6.28
CA LYS A 100 -6.19 -16.07 -6.35
C LYS A 100 -7.14 -15.35 -5.39
N GLY A 101 -6.61 -14.79 -4.31
CA GLY A 101 -7.36 -14.03 -3.31
C GLY A 101 -7.17 -12.51 -3.45
N LYS A 102 -8.04 -11.75 -2.78
CA LYS A 102 -7.89 -10.30 -2.56
C LYS A 102 -7.46 -10.05 -1.12
N PHE A 103 -6.45 -9.21 -0.94
CA PHE A 103 -5.83 -8.94 0.36
C PHE A 103 -5.68 -7.44 0.60
N TYR A 104 -5.94 -7.00 1.83
CA TYR A 104 -5.44 -5.73 2.32
C TYR A 104 -3.95 -5.86 2.58
N LEU A 105 -3.21 -4.84 2.16
CA LEU A 105 -1.79 -4.72 2.42
C LEU A 105 -1.59 -3.80 3.62
N ILE A 106 -1.00 -4.32 4.69
CA ILE A 106 -0.69 -3.56 5.90
C ILE A 106 0.82 -3.68 6.17
N LYS A 107 1.56 -2.57 6.16
CA LYS A 107 2.98 -2.60 6.48
C LYS A 107 3.18 -2.90 7.97
N SER A 108 4.21 -3.68 8.29
CA SER A 108 4.60 -3.89 9.69
C SER A 108 4.99 -2.55 10.31
N MET A 109 4.43 -2.23 11.47
CA MET A 109 4.93 -1.12 12.28
C MET A 109 6.37 -1.43 12.68
N LYS A 110 7.25 -0.41 12.68
CA LYS A 110 8.58 -0.61 13.27
C LYS A 110 8.36 -0.88 14.75
N VAL A 111 8.85 -2.03 15.23
CA VAL A 111 8.91 -2.28 16.67
C VAL A 111 9.81 -1.19 17.23
N VAL A 112 9.23 -0.28 18.01
CA VAL A 112 10.02 0.67 18.78
C VAL A 112 10.74 -0.18 19.82
N GLN A 113 12.06 -0.27 19.71
CA GLN A 113 12.87 -0.86 20.77
C GLN A 113 12.74 0.08 21.98
N CYS A 114 12.17 -0.45 23.07
CA CYS A 114 12.10 0.26 24.35
C CYS A 114 13.49 0.51 24.90
#